data_AF-A0A7K2L0I5-F1
#
_entry.id   AF-A0A7K2L0I5-F1
#
_cell.length_a   1.000
_cell.length_b   1.000
_cell.length_c   1.000
_cell.angle_alpha   90.00
_cell.angle_beta   90.00
_cell.angle_gamma   90.00
#
_symmetry.space_group_name_H-M   'P 1'
#
loop_
_entity.id
_entity.type
_entity.pdbx_description
1 polymer ?
#
loop_
_entity_poly.entity_id
_entity_poly.type
_entity_poly.pdbx_seq_one_letter_code
_entity_poly.pdbx_strand_id
1 'polypeptide(L)'
;IPTYVFVAGVFLMIAWGAYKGIVLDETMRAPTADYEIKPEHQGLAGFALVFLLLRAFSSGCAALTGVEAISNGVPAFRKPKSKNAATTLALMGGLAVTMFCGIIFLAMATDVRMAEKPAEELLNNGVPVGAGYVQDPVISQVAAAVFGDGTFFFVVLAAATALVLFLAANTAYNGFPLLGSILAQDRYLPRQLHTRGDRLTFSNGIVLLAGAAALLVWIYGADSTKLIQLYIVGVFVSFTLSQTGMVRHWNRHLATERNPAKRRHMIRSRAINAFGAFFTGLVLVVVLATKFTHGAWVALLGMVIFYGVMSAIRRHYDSVSEEIAAAEERPDEYVRPSRVRSIVLVSKLHKPTLRALAYAKLMHANELEALTVNVDPVETKALREEWERRGINVPLKILDSPYREITRPVIEYVKSIRRESPRDAVSVYIPEYVVGHWYEHLLHNQSALRLKGRLLFTPGVMVTSVPYQLRSSEAAKNRARKRQEWNAPGSVRRGPVEKGQKEPAAKNN
;
A
#
# COMPACT_ATOMS: atom_id res chain seq x y z
N ILE A 1 -22.40 4.75 11.89
CA ILE A 1 -22.91 5.46 13.09
C ILE A 1 -22.23 6.82 13.24
N PRO A 2 -20.88 6.94 13.32
CA PRO A 2 -20.23 8.25 13.51
C PRO A 2 -20.60 9.31 12.47
N THR A 3 -20.65 8.92 11.18
CA THR A 3 -21.05 9.83 10.09
C THR A 3 -22.47 10.36 10.25
N TYR A 4 -23.42 9.54 10.71
CA TYR A 4 -24.79 9.99 10.92
C TYR A 4 -24.89 10.95 12.10
N VAL A 5 -24.17 10.67 13.19
CA VAL A 5 -24.10 11.57 14.36
C VAL A 5 -23.49 12.92 13.96
N PHE A 6 -22.41 12.90 13.18
CA PHE A 6 -21.78 14.11 12.66
C PHE A 6 -22.73 14.93 11.79
N VAL A 7 -23.37 14.30 10.79
CA VAL A 7 -24.32 14.98 9.89
C VAL A 7 -25.48 15.58 10.69
N ALA A 8 -26.12 14.79 11.56
CA ALA A 8 -27.22 15.26 12.39
C ALA A 8 -26.79 16.38 13.33
N GLY A 9 -25.62 16.26 13.97
CA GLY A 9 -25.07 17.28 14.86
C GLY A 9 -24.78 18.60 14.17
N VAL A 10 -24.23 18.57 12.96
CA VAL A 10 -24.01 19.79 12.15
C VAL A 10 -25.35 20.42 11.74
N PHE A 11 -26.33 19.64 11.29
CA PHE A 11 -27.65 20.20 10.98
C PHE A 11 -28.34 20.80 12.20
N LEU A 12 -28.21 20.17 13.37
CA LEU A 12 -28.72 20.69 14.63
C LEU A 12 -28.01 21.99 15.02
N MET A 13 -26.68 22.07 14.85
CA MET A 13 -25.91 23.29 15.06
C MET A 13 -26.35 24.42 14.13
N ILE A 14 -26.56 24.13 12.84
CA ILE A 14 -27.04 25.10 11.86
C ILE A 14 -28.44 25.60 12.22
N ALA A 15 -29.37 24.69 12.53
CA ALA A 15 -30.74 25.04 12.88
C ALA A 15 -30.81 25.84 14.19
N TRP A 16 -30.07 25.41 15.22
CA TRP A 16 -30.05 26.09 16.52
C TRP A 16 -29.36 27.44 16.46
N GLY A 17 -28.23 27.54 15.76
CA GLY A 17 -27.54 28.81 15.54
C GLY A 17 -28.40 29.80 14.75
N ALA A 18 -29.10 29.34 13.71
CA ALA A 18 -30.04 30.17 12.97
C ALA A 18 -31.22 30.63 13.85
N TYR A 19 -31.75 29.75 14.70
CA TYR A 19 -32.80 30.12 15.66
C TYR A 19 -32.32 31.18 16.65
N LYS A 20 -31.14 31.02 17.24
CA LYS A 20 -30.53 32.01 18.14
C LYS A 20 -30.32 33.37 17.48
N GLY A 21 -29.73 33.37 16.29
CA GLY A 21 -29.42 34.62 15.59
C GLY A 21 -30.64 35.35 15.02
N ILE A 22 -31.66 34.61 14.54
CA ILE A 22 -32.82 35.22 13.85
C ILE A 22 -34.01 35.43 14.80
N VAL A 23 -34.27 34.49 15.71
CA VAL A 23 -35.48 34.50 16.54
C VAL A 23 -35.20 35.08 17.92
N LEU A 24 -34.08 34.72 18.53
CA LEU A 24 -33.72 35.20 19.87
C LEU A 24 -32.91 36.50 19.84
N ASP A 25 -32.47 36.96 18.67
CA ASP A 25 -31.60 38.13 18.46
C ASP A 25 -30.33 38.08 19.35
N GLU A 26 -29.84 36.87 19.62
CA GLU A 26 -28.63 36.66 20.42
C GLU A 26 -27.39 36.88 19.57
N THR A 27 -26.49 37.74 20.05
CA THR A 27 -25.16 37.92 19.45
C THR A 27 -24.24 36.77 19.85
N MET A 28 -24.19 35.75 18.99
CA MET A 28 -23.24 34.64 19.14
C MET A 28 -21.84 35.12 18.78
N ARG A 29 -20.85 34.92 19.64
CA ARG A 29 -19.45 35.29 19.39
C ARG A 29 -18.55 34.06 19.52
N ALA A 30 -17.71 33.82 18.51
CA ALA A 30 -16.71 32.77 18.55
C ALA A 30 -15.57 33.12 19.53
N PRO A 31 -14.84 32.13 20.07
CA PRO A 31 -13.68 32.38 20.94
C PRO A 31 -12.61 33.28 20.31
N THR A 32 -12.53 33.34 18.98
CA THR A 32 -11.57 34.17 18.24
C THR A 32 -12.15 35.49 17.74
N ALA A 33 -13.41 35.81 18.07
CA ALA A 33 -14.10 36.98 17.53
C ALA A 33 -13.42 38.30 17.87
N ASP A 34 -12.74 38.35 19.02
CA ASP A 34 -12.01 39.53 19.51
C ASP A 34 -10.58 39.63 18.97
N TYR A 35 -10.12 38.66 18.17
CA TYR A 35 -8.80 38.72 17.54
C TYR A 35 -8.82 39.55 16.26
N GLU A 36 -7.73 40.26 16.03
CA GLU A 36 -7.50 41.01 14.80
C GLU A 36 -6.56 40.22 13.88
N ILE A 37 -6.89 40.16 12.59
CA ILE A 37 -6.02 39.57 11.58
C ILE A 37 -5.13 40.68 11.03
N LYS A 38 -3.81 40.55 11.20
CA LYS A 38 -2.86 41.48 10.60
C LYS A 38 -2.96 41.42 9.07
N PRO A 39 -3.37 42.49 8.38
CA PRO A 39 -3.47 42.48 6.92
C PRO A 39 -2.07 42.42 6.32
N GLU A 40 -1.81 41.38 5.53
CA GLU A 40 -0.51 41.20 4.84
C GLU A 40 -0.29 42.31 3.79
N HIS A 41 -1.37 42.81 3.17
CA HIS A 41 -1.35 43.86 2.16
C HIS A 41 -2.61 44.75 2.26
N GLN A 42 -2.45 46.06 2.39
CA GLN A 42 -3.56 47.03 2.31
C GLN A 42 -3.64 47.64 0.90
N GLY A 43 -4.85 47.84 0.37
CA GLY A 43 -5.06 48.57 -0.90
C GLY A 43 -4.91 47.75 -2.20
N LEU A 44 -5.22 46.45 -2.18
CA LEU A 44 -5.20 45.61 -3.38
C LEU A 44 -6.37 45.95 -4.33
N ALA A 45 -6.10 46.76 -5.36
CA ALA A 45 -7.06 47.08 -6.43
C ALA A 45 -6.85 46.20 -7.68
N GLY A 46 -7.93 45.94 -8.43
CA GLY A 46 -7.88 45.31 -9.75
C GLY A 46 -7.49 43.83 -9.75
N PHE A 47 -6.48 43.46 -10.56
CA PHE A 47 -6.07 42.06 -10.78
C PHE A 47 -5.64 41.32 -9.51
N ALA A 48 -5.09 42.03 -8.52
CA ALA A 48 -4.64 41.41 -7.29
C ALA A 48 -5.81 40.91 -6.42
N LEU A 49 -6.96 41.61 -6.44
CA LEU A 49 -8.19 41.15 -5.77
C LEU A 49 -8.75 39.90 -6.48
N VAL A 50 -8.78 39.90 -7.81
CA VAL A 50 -9.21 38.73 -8.61
C VAL A 50 -8.31 37.53 -8.32
N PHE A 51 -6.99 37.74 -8.26
CA PHE A 51 -6.03 36.70 -7.92
C PHE A 51 -6.24 36.15 -6.50
N LEU A 52 -6.51 37.00 -5.51
CA LEU A 52 -6.83 36.57 -4.15
C LEU A 52 -8.14 35.79 -4.07
N LEU A 53 -9.18 36.23 -4.80
CA LEU A 53 -10.44 35.48 -4.91
C LEU A 53 -10.21 34.11 -5.56
N LEU A 54 -9.38 34.02 -6.60
CA LEU A 54 -9.01 32.74 -7.21
C LEU A 54 -8.22 31.84 -6.26
N ARG A 55 -7.27 32.39 -5.48
CA ARG A 55 -6.52 31.65 -4.45
C ARG A 55 -7.46 31.12 -3.37
N ALA A 56 -8.38 31.95 -2.87
CA ALA A 56 -9.38 31.55 -1.87
C ALA A 56 -10.33 30.48 -2.42
N PHE A 57 -10.83 30.67 -3.64
CA PHE A 57 -11.67 29.70 -4.34
C PHE A 57 -10.97 28.35 -4.49
N SER A 58 -9.73 28.37 -4.99
CA SER A 58 -8.91 27.19 -5.20
C SER A 58 -8.66 26.40 -3.91
N SER A 59 -8.38 27.09 -2.79
CA SER A 59 -8.25 26.46 -1.47
C SER A 59 -9.58 25.87 -0.99
N GLY A 60 -10.70 26.58 -1.23
CA GLY A 60 -12.04 26.13 -0.87
C GLY A 60 -12.50 24.90 -1.65
N CYS A 61 -12.06 24.72 -2.91
CA CYS A 61 -12.42 23.54 -3.70
C CYS A 61 -11.93 22.22 -3.09
N ALA A 62 -10.96 22.25 -2.17
CA ALA A 62 -10.55 21.08 -1.39
C ALA A 62 -11.71 20.44 -0.61
N ALA A 63 -12.71 21.22 -0.20
CA ALA A 63 -13.88 20.72 0.52
C ALA A 63 -14.78 19.79 -0.33
N LEU A 64 -14.68 19.87 -1.66
CA LEU A 64 -15.45 19.04 -2.59
C LEU A 64 -14.76 17.71 -2.92
N THR A 65 -13.55 17.52 -2.41
CA THR A 65 -12.83 16.25 -2.54
C THR A 65 -13.55 15.15 -1.75
N GLY A 66 -13.52 13.91 -2.24
CA GLY A 66 -14.24 12.78 -1.62
C GLY A 66 -15.41 12.24 -2.46
N VAL A 67 -15.89 12.96 -3.47
CA VAL A 67 -16.79 12.40 -4.50
C VAL A 67 -16.17 11.20 -5.23
N GLU A 68 -14.84 11.14 -5.29
CA GLU A 68 -14.05 10.04 -5.86
C GLU A 68 -14.26 8.70 -5.14
N ALA A 69 -14.53 8.74 -3.83
CA ALA A 69 -14.70 7.52 -3.06
C ALA A 69 -15.91 6.72 -3.57
N ILE A 70 -16.98 7.42 -3.97
CA ILE A 70 -18.17 6.78 -4.56
C ILE A 70 -17.87 6.31 -5.99
N SER A 71 -17.19 7.11 -6.80
CA SER A 71 -16.87 6.72 -8.19
C SER A 71 -15.97 5.47 -8.25
N ASN A 72 -15.02 5.36 -7.32
CA ASN A 72 -14.15 4.19 -7.22
C ASN A 72 -14.89 2.97 -6.62
N GLY A 73 -15.95 3.22 -5.85
CA GLY A 73 -16.77 2.20 -5.21
C GLY A 73 -17.93 1.65 -6.04
N VAL A 74 -18.17 2.15 -7.27
CA VAL A 74 -19.31 1.74 -8.12
C VAL A 74 -19.45 0.22 -8.27
N PRO A 75 -18.37 -0.59 -8.45
CA PRO A 75 -18.49 -2.04 -8.55
C PRO A 75 -19.11 -2.71 -7.32
N ALA A 76 -19.04 -2.10 -6.14
CA ALA A 76 -19.56 -2.64 -4.88
C ALA A 76 -21.06 -2.35 -4.66
N PHE A 77 -21.68 -1.46 -5.45
CA PHE A 77 -23.11 -1.15 -5.32
C PHE A 77 -23.99 -2.33 -5.79
N ARG A 78 -25.18 -2.46 -5.19
CA ARG A 78 -26.22 -3.40 -5.64
C ARG A 78 -26.74 -2.98 -7.01
N LYS A 79 -27.11 -3.96 -7.85
CA LYS A 79 -27.76 -3.69 -9.15
C LYS A 79 -29.13 -3.02 -8.92
N PRO A 80 -29.51 -1.99 -9.70
CA PRO A 80 -28.76 -1.34 -10.78
C PRO A 80 -27.63 -0.41 -10.26
N LYS A 81 -26.36 -0.77 -10.56
CA LYS A 81 -25.19 -0.17 -9.90
C LYS A 81 -25.03 1.33 -10.19
N SER A 82 -25.16 1.73 -11.45
CA SER A 82 -24.97 3.12 -11.89
C SER A 82 -26.00 4.08 -11.29
N LYS A 83 -27.28 3.70 -11.30
CA LYS A 83 -28.36 4.49 -10.72
C LYS A 83 -28.17 4.67 -9.21
N ASN A 84 -27.90 3.58 -8.50
CA ASN A 84 -27.70 3.62 -7.05
C ASN A 84 -26.49 4.47 -6.66
N ALA A 85 -25.37 4.35 -7.40
CA ALA A 85 -24.19 5.18 -7.19
C ALA A 85 -24.46 6.66 -7.47
N ALA A 86 -25.16 6.98 -8.56
CA ALA A 86 -25.50 8.35 -8.93
C ALA A 86 -26.43 9.02 -7.89
N THR A 87 -27.47 8.34 -7.44
CA THR A 87 -28.36 8.86 -6.38
C THR A 87 -27.60 9.08 -5.08
N THR A 88 -26.72 8.15 -4.70
CA THR A 88 -25.90 8.28 -3.49
C THR A 88 -24.95 9.47 -3.58
N LEU A 89 -24.32 9.67 -4.75
CA LEU A 89 -23.45 10.81 -5.01
C LEU A 89 -24.22 12.14 -4.92
N ALA A 90 -25.43 12.21 -5.49
CA ALA A 90 -26.27 13.40 -5.43
C ALA A 90 -26.72 13.74 -4.01
N LEU A 91 -27.17 12.74 -3.22
CA LEU A 91 -27.54 12.94 -1.82
C LEU A 91 -26.35 13.39 -0.97
N MET A 92 -25.19 12.74 -1.14
CA MET A 92 -23.98 13.12 -0.42
C MET A 92 -23.54 14.54 -0.77
N GLY A 93 -23.55 14.89 -2.07
CA GLY A 93 -23.23 16.24 -2.52
C GLY A 93 -24.19 17.29 -1.96
N GLY A 94 -25.49 17.01 -1.96
CA GLY A 94 -26.51 17.90 -1.38
C GLY A 94 -26.34 18.12 0.13
N LEU A 95 -26.06 17.06 0.89
CA LEU A 95 -25.77 17.17 2.32
C LEU A 95 -24.49 17.96 2.58
N ALA A 96 -23.41 17.64 1.87
CA ALA A 96 -22.12 18.30 2.03
C ALA A 96 -22.18 19.80 1.70
N VAL A 97 -22.82 20.18 0.58
CA VAL A 97 -22.97 21.58 0.18
C VAL A 97 -23.81 22.34 1.20
N THR A 98 -24.94 21.78 1.64
CA THR A 98 -25.81 22.44 2.64
C THR A 98 -25.07 22.63 3.97
N MET A 99 -24.36 21.60 4.44
CA MET A 99 -23.56 21.68 5.67
C MET A 99 -22.44 22.71 5.55
N PHE A 100 -21.71 22.71 4.43
CA PHE A 100 -20.60 23.63 4.18
C PHE A 100 -21.07 25.08 4.15
N CYS A 101 -22.13 25.39 3.39
CA CYS A 101 -22.72 26.72 3.34
C CYS A 101 -23.26 27.17 4.71
N GLY A 102 -23.91 26.26 5.46
CA GLY A 102 -24.43 26.57 6.79
C GLY A 102 -23.33 26.85 7.82
N ILE A 103 -22.22 26.10 7.79
CA ILE A 103 -21.06 26.38 8.64
C ILE A 103 -20.41 27.71 8.27
N ILE A 104 -20.25 28.02 6.98
CA ILE A 104 -19.71 29.33 6.55
C ILE A 104 -20.61 30.46 7.04
N PHE A 105 -21.93 30.33 6.86
CA PHE A 105 -22.88 31.33 7.31
C PHE A 105 -22.76 31.59 8.81
N LEU A 106 -22.75 30.54 9.64
CA LEU A 106 -22.56 30.69 11.08
C LEU A 106 -21.17 31.21 11.45
N ALA A 107 -20.11 30.79 10.75
CA ALA A 107 -18.75 31.28 10.99
C ALA A 107 -18.63 32.79 10.73
N MET A 108 -19.30 33.29 9.69
CA MET A 108 -19.41 34.72 9.42
C MET A 108 -20.26 35.45 10.47
N ALA A 109 -21.40 34.87 10.88
CA ALA A 109 -22.27 35.45 11.89
C ALA A 109 -21.64 35.48 13.30
N THR A 110 -20.65 34.62 13.57
CA THR A 110 -19.96 34.51 14.86
C THR A 110 -18.57 35.16 14.86
N ASP A 111 -18.18 35.84 13.77
CA ASP A 111 -16.88 36.49 13.58
C ASP A 111 -15.67 35.56 13.77
N VAL A 112 -15.74 34.31 13.30
CA VAL A 112 -14.61 33.38 13.37
C VAL A 112 -13.39 33.95 12.62
N ARG A 113 -12.25 34.02 13.30
CA ARG A 113 -10.97 34.44 12.73
C ARG A 113 -10.04 33.23 12.53
N MET A 114 -9.53 33.09 11.31
CA MET A 114 -8.59 32.03 10.93
C MET A 114 -7.44 32.64 10.13
N ALA A 115 -6.22 32.26 10.47
CA ALA A 115 -5.00 32.70 9.78
C ALA A 115 -4.17 31.50 9.27
N GLU A 116 -3.34 31.74 8.24
CA GLU A 116 -2.42 30.72 7.70
C GLU A 116 -1.22 30.54 8.65
N LYS A 117 -0.78 31.64 9.31
CA LYS A 117 0.23 31.63 10.37
C LYS A 117 -0.31 32.25 11.68
N PRO A 118 -1.05 31.47 12.49
CA PRO A 118 -1.76 31.99 13.66
C PRO A 118 -0.84 32.72 14.64
N ALA A 119 0.36 32.20 14.88
CA ALA A 119 1.32 32.75 15.83
C ALA A 119 1.77 34.19 15.54
N GLU A 120 1.75 34.60 14.27
CA GLU A 120 2.24 35.91 13.80
C GLU A 120 1.10 36.82 13.30
N GLU A 121 0.07 36.22 12.70
CA GLU A 121 -0.99 36.93 11.98
C GLU A 121 -2.24 37.20 12.84
N LEU A 122 -2.46 36.41 13.91
CA LEU A 122 -3.52 36.70 14.87
C LEU A 122 -2.98 37.56 16.01
N LEU A 123 -3.63 38.71 16.20
CA LEU A 123 -3.33 39.68 17.23
C LEU A 123 -4.42 39.62 18.30
N ASN A 124 -4.01 39.48 19.56
CA ASN A 124 -4.87 39.70 20.72
C ASN A 124 -4.45 41.04 21.35
N ASN A 125 -5.34 42.04 21.29
CA ASN A 125 -5.06 43.41 21.75
C ASN A 125 -3.78 44.02 21.14
N GLY A 126 -3.55 43.80 19.84
CA GLY A 126 -2.40 44.34 19.10
C GLY A 126 -1.08 43.54 19.27
N VAL A 127 -1.06 42.47 20.07
CA VAL A 127 0.12 41.61 20.26
C VAL A 127 -0.12 40.25 19.60
N PRO A 128 0.85 39.70 18.84
CA PRO A 128 0.74 38.36 18.28
C PRO A 128 0.51 37.31 19.37
N VAL A 129 -0.43 36.39 19.14
CA VAL A 129 -0.78 35.31 20.08
C VAL A 129 0.39 34.34 20.39
N GLY A 130 1.43 34.35 19.55
CA GLY A 130 2.69 33.65 19.80
C GLY A 130 2.69 32.17 19.39
N ALA A 131 3.87 31.55 19.43
CA ALA A 131 4.10 30.19 18.93
C ALA A 131 3.43 29.07 19.75
N GLY A 132 2.98 29.37 20.98
CA GLY A 132 2.25 28.43 21.84
C GLY A 132 0.75 28.35 21.54
N TYR A 133 0.21 29.24 20.71
CA TYR A 133 -1.21 29.24 20.37
C TYR A 133 -1.55 28.14 19.36
N VAL A 134 -2.57 27.34 19.69
CA VAL A 134 -3.13 26.32 18.80
C VAL A 134 -4.46 26.83 18.27
N GLN A 135 -4.54 27.01 16.95
CA GLN A 135 -5.76 27.48 16.30
C GLN A 135 -6.79 26.35 16.19
N ASP A 136 -7.93 26.51 16.85
CA ASP A 136 -9.00 25.53 16.81
C ASP A 136 -9.68 25.47 15.43
N PRO A 137 -10.21 24.31 15.01
CA PRO A 137 -10.98 24.20 13.77
C PRO A 137 -12.23 25.09 13.79
N VAL A 138 -12.60 25.65 12.63
CA VAL A 138 -13.80 26.49 12.45
C VAL A 138 -15.06 25.83 13.04
N ILE A 139 -15.25 24.52 12.81
CA ILE A 139 -16.41 23.79 13.33
C ILE A 139 -16.48 23.79 14.86
N SER A 140 -15.32 23.75 15.54
CA SER A 140 -15.23 23.79 17.00
C SER A 140 -15.57 25.19 17.51
N GLN A 141 -15.02 26.22 16.87
CA GLN A 141 -15.29 27.62 17.23
C GLN A 141 -16.76 28.00 17.06
N VAL A 142 -17.37 27.59 15.94
CA VAL A 142 -18.82 27.79 15.70
C VAL A 142 -19.65 26.99 16.71
N ALA A 143 -19.28 25.75 17.01
CA ALA A 143 -19.99 24.95 17.99
C ALA A 143 -19.93 25.57 19.40
N ALA A 144 -18.77 26.10 19.79
CA ALA A 144 -18.61 26.82 21.05
C ALA A 144 -19.48 28.09 21.10
N ALA A 145 -19.56 28.85 20.00
CA ALA A 145 -20.42 30.03 19.91
C ALA A 145 -21.92 29.70 19.98
N VAL A 146 -22.35 28.61 19.35
CA VAL A 146 -23.76 28.24 19.21
C VAL A 146 -24.27 27.49 20.45
N PHE A 147 -23.56 26.45 20.88
CA PHE A 147 -23.96 25.60 22.00
C PHE A 147 -23.37 26.01 23.34
N GLY A 148 -22.28 26.77 23.34
CA GLY A 148 -21.45 27.01 24.53
C GLY A 148 -20.29 26.01 24.60
N ASP A 149 -19.12 26.51 24.98
CA ASP A 149 -17.93 25.69 25.16
C ASP A 149 -18.13 24.65 26.28
N GLY A 150 -17.58 23.45 26.09
CA GLY A 150 -17.69 22.33 27.04
C GLY A 150 -19.08 21.71 27.21
N THR A 151 -20.11 22.21 26.52
CA THR A 151 -21.47 21.66 26.63
C THR A 151 -21.60 20.26 26.03
N PHE A 152 -22.65 19.52 26.42
CA PHE A 152 -22.90 18.17 25.90
C PHE A 152 -22.93 18.12 24.37
N PHE A 153 -23.65 19.04 23.72
CA PHE A 153 -23.74 19.08 22.26
C PHE A 153 -22.42 19.45 21.58
N PHE A 154 -21.64 20.35 22.19
CA PHE A 154 -20.28 20.67 21.74
C PHE A 154 -19.37 19.43 21.76
N VAL A 155 -19.30 18.73 22.91
CA VAL A 155 -18.44 17.54 23.07
C VAL A 155 -18.85 16.41 22.11
N VAL A 156 -20.17 16.18 21.95
CA VAL A 156 -20.68 15.18 21.01
C VAL A 156 -20.28 15.51 19.58
N LEU A 157 -20.41 16.77 19.15
CA LEU A 157 -20.03 17.19 17.80
C LEU A 157 -18.51 17.10 17.58
N ALA A 158 -17.70 17.52 18.55
CA ALA A 158 -16.24 17.41 18.50
C ALA A 158 -15.79 15.95 18.39
N ALA A 159 -16.33 15.06 19.24
CA ALA A 159 -16.05 13.63 19.19
C ALA A 159 -16.50 12.99 17.86
N ALA A 160 -17.70 13.35 17.37
CA ALA A 160 -18.19 12.86 16.08
C ALA A 160 -17.29 13.33 14.92
N THR A 161 -16.81 14.57 14.96
CA THR A 161 -15.87 15.12 13.96
C THR A 161 -14.56 14.33 13.95
N ALA A 162 -13.96 14.10 15.13
CA ALA A 162 -12.74 13.29 15.25
C ALA A 162 -12.93 11.86 14.71
N LEU A 163 -14.06 11.22 15.04
CA LEU A 163 -14.37 9.87 14.57
C LEU A 163 -14.60 9.81 13.05
N VAL A 164 -15.21 10.83 12.45
CA VAL A 164 -15.40 10.90 11.00
C VAL A 164 -14.07 11.11 10.29
N LEU A 165 -13.17 11.95 10.81
CA LEU A 165 -11.80 12.10 10.27
C LEU A 165 -11.01 10.79 10.34
N PHE A 166 -11.11 10.05 11.45
CA PHE A 166 -10.52 8.72 11.57
C PHE A 166 -11.11 7.73 10.54
N LEU A 167 -12.43 7.75 10.36
CA LEU A 167 -13.09 6.91 9.36
C LEU A 167 -12.71 7.30 7.92
N ALA A 168 -12.48 8.58 7.65
CA ALA A 168 -12.00 9.08 6.37
C ALA A 168 -10.62 8.50 6.05
N ALA A 169 -9.69 8.48 7.00
CA ALA A 169 -8.38 7.83 6.81
C ALA A 169 -8.53 6.34 6.44
N ASN A 170 -9.46 5.62 7.07
CA ASN A 170 -9.74 4.22 6.76
C ASN A 170 -10.25 4.01 5.31
N THR A 171 -10.85 5.01 4.66
CA THR A 171 -11.24 4.89 3.24
C THR A 171 -10.03 4.74 2.33
N ALA A 172 -8.94 5.46 2.60
CA ALA A 172 -7.69 5.36 1.83
C ALA A 172 -7.06 3.95 1.95
N TYR A 173 -7.09 3.37 3.16
CA TYR A 173 -6.59 2.00 3.41
C TYR A 173 -7.42 0.91 2.72
N ASN A 174 -8.67 1.18 2.37
CA ASN A 174 -9.48 0.28 1.55
C ASN A 174 -9.31 0.54 0.05
N GLY A 175 -9.09 1.80 -0.36
CA GLY A 175 -8.98 2.20 -1.77
C GLY A 175 -7.62 1.89 -2.39
N PHE A 176 -6.53 2.27 -1.72
CA PHE A 176 -5.17 2.13 -2.27
C PHE A 176 -4.81 0.68 -2.64
N PRO A 177 -5.07 -0.34 -1.80
CA PRO A 177 -4.64 -1.70 -2.15
C PRO A 177 -5.36 -2.27 -3.37
N LEU A 178 -6.61 -1.83 -3.63
CA LEU A 178 -7.34 -2.17 -4.86
C LEU A 178 -6.65 -1.56 -6.09
N LEU A 179 -6.34 -0.27 -6.06
CA LEU A 179 -5.65 0.42 -7.16
C LEU A 179 -4.24 -0.15 -7.39
N GLY A 180 -3.49 -0.40 -6.31
CA GLY A 180 -2.17 -1.01 -6.37
C GLY A 180 -2.20 -2.42 -6.97
N SER A 181 -3.26 -3.19 -6.70
CA SER A 181 -3.43 -4.52 -7.29
C SER A 181 -3.66 -4.47 -8.81
N ILE A 182 -4.43 -3.51 -9.30
CA ILE A 182 -4.69 -3.32 -10.74
C ILE A 182 -3.38 -2.92 -11.46
N LEU A 183 -2.66 -1.94 -10.93
CA LEU A 183 -1.36 -1.53 -11.50
C LEU A 183 -0.30 -2.63 -11.45
N ALA A 184 -0.33 -3.48 -10.42
CA ALA A 184 0.57 -4.63 -10.32
C ALA A 184 0.20 -5.74 -11.32
N GLN A 185 -1.08 -5.93 -11.66
CA GLN A 185 -1.50 -6.83 -12.76
C GLN A 185 -0.94 -6.36 -14.10
N ASP A 186 -0.98 -5.05 -14.34
CA ASP A 186 -0.43 -4.41 -15.53
C ASP A 186 1.11 -4.28 -15.52
N ARG A 187 1.79 -4.90 -14.56
CA ARG A 187 3.26 -4.94 -14.43
C ARG A 187 3.93 -3.57 -14.18
N TYR A 188 3.17 -2.57 -13.71
CA TYR A 188 3.71 -1.26 -13.31
C TYR A 188 4.13 -1.19 -11.83
N LEU A 189 3.68 -2.13 -11.01
CA LEU A 189 4.08 -2.25 -9.60
C LEU A 189 4.58 -3.68 -9.29
N PRO A 190 5.33 -3.88 -8.19
CA PRO A 190 5.79 -5.21 -7.80
C PRO A 190 4.65 -6.23 -7.73
N ARG A 191 4.85 -7.42 -8.30
CA ARG A 191 3.82 -8.49 -8.35
C ARG A 191 3.27 -8.89 -6.96
N GLN A 192 4.02 -8.62 -5.90
CA GLN A 192 3.63 -8.85 -4.50
C GLN A 192 2.45 -7.97 -4.04
N LEU A 193 2.15 -6.86 -4.72
CA LEU A 193 0.97 -6.03 -4.45
C LEU A 193 -0.30 -6.63 -5.05
N HIS A 194 -0.17 -7.48 -6.07
CA HIS A 194 -1.30 -8.22 -6.65
C HIS A 194 -1.71 -9.43 -5.80
N THR A 195 -0.77 -10.06 -5.07
CA THR A 195 -1.08 -11.25 -4.28
C THR A 195 -2.01 -10.89 -3.11
N ARG A 196 -3.21 -11.49 -3.09
CA ARG A 196 -4.12 -11.43 -1.93
C ARG A 196 -3.50 -12.24 -0.80
N GLY A 197 -3.28 -11.63 0.37
CA GLY A 197 -2.74 -12.35 1.53
C GLY A 197 -3.72 -13.37 2.12
N ASP A 198 -3.31 -14.07 3.18
CA ASP A 198 -4.04 -15.16 3.86
C ASP A 198 -5.46 -14.80 4.37
N ARG A 199 -5.85 -13.50 4.33
CA ARG A 199 -7.19 -13.01 4.70
C ARG A 199 -7.95 -12.37 3.53
N LEU A 200 -7.56 -12.65 2.28
CA LEU A 200 -8.08 -11.98 1.08
C LEU A 200 -7.90 -10.45 1.10
N THR A 201 -7.02 -9.94 1.98
CA THR A 201 -6.62 -8.53 2.09
C THR A 201 -5.23 -8.33 1.49
N PHE A 202 -5.08 -7.27 0.69
CA PHE A 202 -3.81 -6.84 0.09
C PHE A 202 -2.90 -6.20 1.16
N SER A 203 -2.38 -7.04 2.07
CA SER A 203 -1.68 -6.59 3.27
C SER A 203 -0.41 -5.79 2.95
N ASN A 204 0.29 -6.12 1.87
CA ASN A 204 1.46 -5.38 1.39
C ASN A 204 1.11 -3.94 1.00
N GLY A 205 -0.06 -3.72 0.39
CA GLY A 205 -0.52 -2.38 0.03
C GLY A 205 -0.86 -1.52 1.25
N ILE A 206 -1.44 -2.13 2.29
CA ILE A 206 -1.75 -1.44 3.56
C ILE A 206 -0.46 -1.01 4.27
N VAL A 207 0.54 -1.91 4.36
CA VAL A 207 1.83 -1.61 5.00
C VAL A 207 2.59 -0.52 4.24
N LEU A 208 2.59 -0.58 2.90
CA LEU A 208 3.21 0.43 2.07
C LEU A 208 2.55 1.81 2.27
N LEU A 209 1.22 1.87 2.29
CA LEU A 209 0.49 3.11 2.54
C LEU A 209 0.75 3.65 3.94
N ALA A 210 0.77 2.78 4.96
CA ALA A 210 1.05 3.19 6.34
C ALA A 210 2.47 3.76 6.50
N GLY A 211 3.47 3.13 5.87
CA GLY A 211 4.84 3.63 5.86
C GLY A 211 4.97 4.98 5.16
N ALA A 212 4.34 5.15 4.00
CA ALA A 212 4.33 6.41 3.27
C ALA A 212 3.60 7.53 4.04
N ALA A 213 2.45 7.21 4.68
CA ALA A 213 1.72 8.16 5.51
C ALA A 213 2.54 8.58 6.73
N ALA A 214 3.18 7.64 7.43
CA ALA A 214 4.05 7.93 8.57
C ALA A 214 5.23 8.82 8.17
N LEU A 215 5.86 8.54 7.02
CA LEU A 215 6.94 9.37 6.48
C LEU A 215 6.48 10.80 6.19
N LEU A 216 5.32 10.97 5.53
CA LEU A 216 4.76 12.30 5.25
C LEU A 216 4.41 13.06 6.53
N VAL A 217 3.78 12.40 7.51
CA VAL A 217 3.47 13.02 8.81
C VAL A 217 4.75 13.47 9.53
N TRP A 218 5.80 12.66 9.49
CA TRP A 218 7.09 12.98 10.08
C TRP A 218 7.78 14.16 9.37
N ILE A 219 7.83 14.17 8.04
CA ILE A 219 8.47 15.24 7.25
C ILE A 219 7.74 16.58 7.44
N TYR A 220 6.41 16.58 7.44
CA TYR A 220 5.61 17.80 7.52
C TYR A 220 5.24 18.20 8.96
N GLY A 221 5.72 17.45 9.98
CA GLY A 221 5.47 17.76 11.39
C GLY A 221 3.99 17.73 11.77
N ALA A 222 3.19 16.87 11.13
CA ALA A 222 1.73 16.79 11.28
C ALA A 222 0.96 18.10 10.97
N ASP A 223 1.55 19.01 10.19
CA ASP A 223 0.90 20.25 9.74
C ASP A 223 -0.17 19.96 8.68
N SER A 224 -1.44 20.06 9.08
CA SER A 224 -2.58 19.80 8.21
C SER A 224 -2.67 20.79 7.04
N THR A 225 -2.27 22.05 7.23
CA THR A 225 -2.32 23.09 6.19
C THR A 225 -1.38 22.74 5.04
N LYS A 226 -0.15 22.31 5.34
CA LYS A 226 0.82 21.89 4.30
C LYS A 226 0.41 20.57 3.63
N LEU A 227 -0.08 19.61 4.41
CA LEU A 227 -0.53 18.32 3.89
C LEU A 227 -1.75 18.45 2.97
N ILE A 228 -2.70 19.33 3.30
CA ILE A 228 -3.86 19.63 2.44
C ILE A 228 -3.42 20.20 1.09
N GLN A 229 -2.42 21.09 1.07
CA GLN A 229 -1.92 21.67 -0.18
C GLN A 229 -1.30 20.61 -1.09
N LEU A 230 -0.52 19.67 -0.53
CA LEU A 230 0.03 18.53 -1.27
C LEU A 230 -1.08 17.64 -1.86
N TYR A 231 -2.13 17.39 -1.06
CA TYR A 231 -3.29 16.59 -1.46
C TYR A 231 -4.10 17.23 -2.60
N ILE A 232 -4.36 18.54 -2.52
CA ILE A 232 -5.13 19.29 -3.54
C ILE A 232 -4.51 19.13 -4.93
N VAL A 233 -3.19 19.27 -5.05
CA VAL A 233 -2.48 19.09 -6.33
C VAL A 233 -2.74 17.69 -6.88
N GLY A 234 -2.63 16.67 -6.03
CA GLY A 234 -2.91 15.27 -6.36
C GLY A 234 -4.30 15.06 -6.97
N VAL A 235 -5.32 15.53 -6.27
CA VAL A 235 -6.71 15.36 -6.66
C VAL A 235 -7.04 16.13 -7.93
N PHE A 236 -6.61 17.39 -8.06
CA PHE A 236 -6.91 18.17 -9.26
C PHE A 236 -6.18 17.65 -10.50
N VAL A 237 -4.93 17.15 -10.37
CA VAL A 237 -4.27 16.46 -11.48
C VAL A 237 -5.08 15.23 -11.91
N SER A 238 -5.50 14.39 -10.96
CA SER A 238 -6.34 13.22 -11.22
C SER A 238 -7.65 13.61 -11.93
N PHE A 239 -8.36 14.62 -11.42
CA PHE A 239 -9.59 15.11 -12.02
C PHE A 239 -9.39 15.68 -13.41
N THR A 240 -8.39 16.54 -13.62
CA THR A 240 -8.12 17.10 -14.95
C THR A 240 -7.81 15.98 -15.94
N LEU A 241 -6.93 15.04 -15.59
CA LEU A 241 -6.60 13.90 -16.45
C LEU A 241 -7.82 13.00 -16.72
N SER A 242 -8.66 12.74 -15.72
CA SER A 242 -9.87 11.95 -15.86
C SER A 242 -10.90 12.62 -16.77
N GLN A 243 -11.18 13.90 -16.56
CA GLN A 243 -12.11 14.68 -17.38
C GLN A 243 -11.61 14.82 -18.82
N THR A 244 -10.33 15.15 -19.02
CA THR A 244 -9.70 15.17 -20.35
C THR A 244 -9.74 13.79 -21.02
N GLY A 245 -9.49 12.72 -20.27
CA GLY A 245 -9.61 11.34 -20.72
C GLY A 245 -11.02 11.01 -21.21
N MET A 246 -12.05 11.43 -20.47
CA MET A 246 -13.45 11.27 -20.86
C MET A 246 -13.82 12.08 -22.10
N VAL A 247 -13.30 13.30 -22.26
CA VAL A 247 -13.47 14.08 -23.51
C VAL A 247 -12.86 13.33 -24.70
N ARG A 248 -11.65 12.77 -24.53
CA ARG A 248 -11.00 11.95 -25.57
C ARG A 248 -11.80 10.68 -25.88
N HIS A 249 -12.33 10.01 -24.85
CA HIS A 249 -13.18 8.83 -24.96
C HIS A 249 -14.44 9.12 -25.79
N TRP A 250 -15.16 10.20 -25.49
CA TRP A 250 -16.36 10.58 -26.24
C TRP A 250 -16.05 11.03 -27.67
N ASN A 251 -14.94 11.75 -27.90
CA ASN A 251 -14.50 12.10 -29.26
C ASN A 251 -14.25 10.85 -30.11
N ARG A 252 -13.63 9.82 -29.55
CA ARG A 252 -13.40 8.54 -30.26
C ARG A 252 -14.71 7.82 -30.60
N HIS A 253 -15.69 7.79 -29.69
CA HIS A 253 -16.98 7.13 -29.93
C HIS A 253 -17.89 7.93 -30.88
N LEU A 254 -17.85 9.26 -30.81
CA LEU A 254 -18.60 10.15 -31.71
C LEU A 254 -18.16 10.04 -33.17
N ALA A 255 -16.90 9.63 -33.43
CA ALA A 255 -16.40 9.40 -34.78
C ALA A 255 -17.08 8.19 -35.46
N THR A 256 -17.52 7.19 -34.70
CA THR A 256 -18.08 5.93 -35.23
C THR A 256 -19.60 5.81 -35.07
N GLU A 257 -20.22 6.53 -34.13
CA GLU A 257 -21.65 6.41 -33.83
C GLU A 257 -22.53 7.21 -34.79
N ARG A 258 -23.43 6.51 -35.50
CA ARG A 258 -24.34 7.09 -36.50
C ARG A 258 -25.75 7.33 -35.95
N ASN A 259 -26.12 6.76 -34.80
CA ASN A 259 -27.45 6.94 -34.24
C ASN A 259 -27.62 8.36 -33.64
N PRO A 260 -28.59 9.17 -34.11
CA PRO A 260 -28.74 10.58 -33.69
C PRO A 260 -29.08 10.74 -32.21
N ALA A 261 -29.87 9.84 -31.62
CA ALA A 261 -30.25 9.91 -30.21
C ALA A 261 -29.05 9.64 -29.29
N LYS A 262 -28.27 8.59 -29.60
CA LYS A 262 -27.02 8.28 -28.87
C LYS A 262 -25.99 9.38 -29.04
N ARG A 263 -25.85 9.91 -30.26
CA ARG A 263 -24.93 11.01 -30.57
C ARG A 263 -25.25 12.28 -29.77
N ARG A 264 -26.54 12.65 -29.62
CA ARG A 264 -26.95 13.79 -28.78
C ARG A 264 -26.58 13.60 -27.30
N HIS A 265 -26.75 12.38 -26.77
CA HIS A 265 -26.32 12.06 -25.41
C HIS A 265 -24.79 12.15 -25.24
N MET A 266 -24.03 11.63 -26.21
CA MET A 266 -22.56 11.72 -26.22
C MET A 266 -22.06 13.16 -26.31
N ILE A 267 -22.69 14.01 -27.13
CA ILE A 267 -22.35 15.44 -27.24
C ILE A 267 -22.58 16.17 -25.90
N ARG A 268 -23.73 15.92 -25.25
CA ARG A 268 -24.02 16.48 -23.92
C ARG A 268 -23.00 16.02 -22.89
N SER A 269 -22.70 14.72 -22.85
CA SER A 269 -21.71 14.14 -21.93
C SER A 269 -20.31 14.71 -22.18
N ARG A 270 -19.91 14.89 -23.44
CA ARG A 270 -18.66 15.56 -23.81
C ARG A 270 -18.65 17.01 -23.33
N ALA A 271 -19.72 17.78 -23.53
CA ALA A 271 -19.79 19.17 -23.10
C ALA A 271 -19.65 19.28 -21.57
N ILE A 272 -20.31 18.40 -20.80
CA ILE A 272 -20.19 18.35 -19.34
C ILE A 272 -18.74 18.01 -18.92
N ASN A 273 -18.12 16.99 -19.53
CA ASN A 273 -16.74 16.62 -19.21
C ASN A 273 -15.72 17.70 -19.64
N ALA A 274 -15.96 18.40 -20.75
CA ALA A 274 -15.11 19.48 -21.21
C ALA A 274 -15.20 20.71 -20.28
N PHE A 275 -16.41 21.03 -19.82
CA PHE A 275 -16.63 22.04 -18.80
C PHE A 275 -15.90 21.65 -17.49
N GLY A 276 -16.04 20.40 -17.04
CA GLY A 276 -15.31 19.87 -15.90
C GLY A 276 -13.78 19.94 -16.06
N ALA A 277 -13.26 19.57 -17.23
CA ALA A 277 -11.83 19.65 -17.54
C ALA A 277 -11.31 21.09 -17.50
N PHE A 278 -12.10 22.06 -17.99
CA PHE A 278 -11.76 23.48 -17.93
C PHE A 278 -11.68 23.98 -16.48
N PHE A 279 -12.70 23.75 -15.65
CA PHE A 279 -12.69 24.23 -14.27
C PHE A 279 -11.64 23.54 -13.40
N THR A 280 -11.50 22.21 -13.53
CA THR A 280 -10.47 21.48 -12.77
C THR A 280 -9.06 21.87 -13.22
N GLY A 281 -8.84 22.08 -14.52
CA GLY A 281 -7.58 22.58 -15.06
C GLY A 281 -7.27 24.02 -14.63
N LEU A 282 -8.28 24.90 -14.61
CA LEU A 282 -8.14 26.27 -14.11
C LEU A 282 -7.75 26.27 -12.63
N VAL A 283 -8.44 25.48 -11.79
CA VAL A 283 -8.09 25.34 -10.38
C VAL A 283 -6.67 24.80 -10.24
N LEU A 284 -6.29 23.77 -11.00
CA LEU A 284 -4.93 23.23 -10.98
C LEU A 284 -3.88 24.30 -11.30
N VAL A 285 -4.09 25.10 -12.35
CA VAL A 285 -3.18 26.20 -12.73
C VAL A 285 -3.08 27.24 -11.60
N VAL A 286 -4.21 27.62 -11.00
CA VAL A 286 -4.22 28.57 -9.87
C VAL A 286 -3.48 28.01 -8.65
N VAL A 287 -3.72 26.74 -8.28
CA VAL A 287 -2.98 26.08 -7.18
C VAL A 287 -1.49 26.09 -7.47
N LEU A 288 -1.10 25.69 -8.68
CA LEU A 288 0.31 25.62 -9.06
C LEU A 288 0.96 27.01 -9.05
N ALA A 289 0.28 28.06 -9.51
CA ALA A 289 0.83 29.41 -9.50
C ALA A 289 0.90 30.03 -8.08
N THR A 290 -0.15 29.85 -7.27
CA THR A 290 -0.29 30.51 -5.96
C THR A 290 0.44 29.78 -4.83
N LYS A 291 0.53 28.46 -4.90
CA LYS A 291 1.02 27.59 -3.82
C LYS A 291 2.30 26.83 -4.21
N PHE A 292 2.94 27.18 -5.33
CA PHE A 292 4.25 26.60 -5.70
C PHE A 292 5.24 26.70 -4.56
N THR A 293 5.40 27.90 -4.00
CA THR A 293 6.34 28.21 -2.92
C THR A 293 5.96 27.56 -1.58
N HIS A 294 4.70 27.14 -1.42
CA HIS A 294 4.19 26.55 -0.18
C HIS A 294 4.27 25.02 -0.16
N GLY A 295 4.83 24.39 -1.21
CA GLY A 295 5.11 22.96 -1.25
C GLY A 295 4.39 22.17 -2.35
N ALA A 296 3.60 22.83 -3.21
CA ALA A 296 2.92 22.16 -4.34
C ALA A 296 3.89 21.44 -5.30
N TRP A 297 5.13 21.95 -5.43
CA TRP A 297 6.17 21.32 -6.26
C TRP A 297 6.55 19.91 -5.78
N VAL A 298 6.44 19.63 -4.47
CA VAL A 298 6.78 18.32 -3.90
C VAL A 298 5.81 17.24 -4.40
N ALA A 299 4.53 17.56 -4.57
CA ALA A 299 3.55 16.63 -5.15
C ALA A 299 3.89 16.29 -6.59
N LEU A 300 4.23 17.30 -7.40
CA LEU A 300 4.62 17.09 -8.80
C LEU A 300 5.89 16.25 -8.91
N LEU A 301 6.91 16.55 -8.10
CA LEU A 301 8.14 15.76 -8.05
C LEU A 301 7.83 14.31 -7.65
N GLY A 302 6.98 14.12 -6.63
CA GLY A 302 6.52 12.80 -6.21
C GLY A 302 5.86 12.02 -7.35
N MET A 303 4.96 12.64 -8.10
CA MET A 303 4.31 12.02 -9.27
C MET A 303 5.33 11.62 -10.35
N VAL A 304 6.29 12.49 -10.66
CA VAL A 304 7.34 12.21 -11.64
C VAL A 304 8.20 11.02 -11.19
N ILE A 305 8.59 10.99 -9.91
CA ILE A 305 9.34 9.87 -9.33
C ILE A 305 8.53 8.58 -9.40
N PHE A 306 7.26 8.59 -8.99
CA PHE A 306 6.40 7.41 -9.06
C PHE A 306 6.25 6.90 -10.51
N TYR A 307 6.03 7.81 -11.47
CA TYR A 307 5.96 7.46 -12.88
C TYR A 307 7.27 6.84 -13.41
N GLY A 308 8.42 7.40 -13.02
CA GLY A 308 9.74 6.88 -13.36
C GLY A 308 9.97 5.47 -12.80
N VAL A 309 9.68 5.27 -11.50
CA VAL A 309 9.81 3.96 -10.84
C VAL A 309 8.87 2.92 -11.47
N MET A 310 7.61 3.26 -11.69
CA MET A 310 6.64 2.36 -12.34
C MET A 310 7.09 1.96 -13.75
N SER A 311 7.62 2.92 -14.51
CA SER A 311 8.14 2.68 -15.86
C SER A 311 9.40 1.80 -15.84
N ALA A 312 10.31 2.02 -14.89
CA ALA A 312 11.50 1.20 -14.71
C ALA A 312 11.16 -0.25 -14.33
N ILE A 313 10.20 -0.45 -13.42
CA ILE A 313 9.70 -1.79 -13.04
C ILE A 313 9.11 -2.50 -14.25
N ARG A 314 8.28 -1.80 -15.04
CA ARG A 314 7.68 -2.40 -16.23
C ARG A 314 8.74 -2.82 -17.25
N ARG A 315 9.70 -1.94 -17.55
CA ARG A 315 10.82 -2.25 -18.45
C ARG A 315 11.62 -3.46 -17.96
N HIS A 316 11.92 -3.53 -16.67
CA HIS A 316 12.62 -4.68 -16.09
C HIS A 316 11.83 -5.99 -16.26
N TYR A 317 10.52 -5.97 -16.03
CA TYR A 317 9.68 -7.16 -16.23
C TYR A 317 9.53 -7.55 -17.70
N ASP A 318 9.47 -6.60 -18.61
CA ASP A 318 9.45 -6.88 -20.05
C ASP A 318 10.79 -7.50 -20.49
N SER A 319 11.94 -6.95 -20.07
CA SER A 319 13.27 -7.52 -20.36
C SER A 319 13.46 -8.93 -19.80
N VAL A 320 13.04 -9.18 -18.54
CA VAL A 320 13.11 -10.53 -17.95
C VAL A 320 12.19 -11.50 -18.70
N SER A 321 11.02 -11.04 -19.13
CA SER A 321 10.08 -11.88 -19.89
C SER A 321 10.63 -12.26 -21.27
N GLU A 322 11.40 -11.38 -21.90
CA GLU A 322 12.11 -11.66 -23.15
C GLU A 322 13.29 -12.61 -22.94
N GLU A 323 14.06 -12.44 -21.86
CA GLU A 323 15.21 -13.30 -21.53
C GLU A 323 14.82 -14.75 -21.23
N ILE A 324 13.70 -14.96 -20.52
CA ILE A 324 13.22 -16.31 -20.17
C ILE A 324 12.28 -16.92 -21.21
N ALA A 325 11.97 -16.19 -22.29
CA ALA A 325 11.10 -16.71 -23.33
C ALA A 325 11.75 -17.95 -23.96
N ALA A 326 11.05 -19.08 -23.94
CA ALA A 326 11.53 -20.31 -24.54
C ALA A 326 11.64 -20.11 -26.06
N ALA A 327 12.85 -19.82 -26.55
CA ALA A 327 13.09 -19.71 -27.98
C ALA A 327 12.95 -21.11 -28.61
N GLU A 328 11.98 -21.28 -29.50
CA GLU A 328 11.79 -22.52 -30.27
C GLU A 328 12.99 -22.84 -31.18
N GLU A 329 13.83 -21.86 -31.47
CA GLU A 329 14.87 -21.90 -32.51
C GLU A 329 16.28 -22.30 -32.01
N ARG A 330 16.47 -22.61 -30.71
CA ARG A 330 17.78 -23.04 -30.16
C ARG A 330 17.71 -24.37 -29.39
N PRO A 331 17.64 -25.53 -30.09
CA PRO A 331 17.67 -26.85 -29.46
C PRO A 331 18.93 -27.11 -28.64
N ASP A 332 20.04 -26.45 -29.00
CA ASP A 332 21.37 -26.66 -28.39
C ASP A 332 21.50 -26.09 -26.98
N GLU A 333 20.57 -25.24 -26.52
CA GLU A 333 20.57 -24.71 -25.15
C GLU A 333 20.00 -25.73 -24.14
N TYR A 334 19.29 -26.75 -24.63
CA TYR A 334 18.70 -27.83 -23.85
C TYR A 334 19.62 -29.07 -23.77
N VAL A 335 20.93 -28.89 -23.61
CA VAL A 335 21.85 -30.03 -23.43
C VAL A 335 21.48 -30.77 -22.15
N ARG A 336 20.91 -31.98 -22.30
CA ARG A 336 20.66 -32.87 -21.18
C ARG A 336 21.97 -33.13 -20.44
N PRO A 337 22.01 -33.03 -19.10
CA PRO A 337 23.20 -33.39 -18.33
C PRO A 337 23.62 -34.83 -18.64
N SER A 338 24.92 -35.06 -18.82
CA SER A 338 25.44 -36.40 -19.12
C SER A 338 25.34 -37.34 -17.93
N ARG A 339 25.57 -36.82 -16.72
CA ARG A 339 25.53 -37.55 -15.45
C ARG A 339 25.06 -36.62 -14.33
N VAL A 340 24.56 -37.21 -13.25
CA VAL A 340 24.23 -36.52 -12.02
C VAL A 340 25.16 -37.01 -10.91
N ARG A 341 25.90 -36.09 -10.31
CA ARG A 341 26.71 -36.35 -9.10
C ARG A 341 26.00 -35.77 -7.89
N SER A 342 25.75 -36.59 -6.88
CA SER A 342 25.03 -36.20 -5.66
C SER A 342 25.99 -36.06 -4.49
N ILE A 343 25.93 -34.91 -3.83
CA ILE A 343 26.77 -34.59 -2.67
C ILE A 343 25.84 -34.33 -1.49
N VAL A 344 25.97 -35.10 -0.41
CA VAL A 344 25.23 -34.86 0.83
C VAL A 344 26.14 -34.14 1.81
N LEU A 345 25.77 -32.93 2.22
CA LEU A 345 26.54 -32.19 3.21
C LEU A 345 26.30 -32.76 4.60
N VAL A 346 27.39 -33.11 5.28
CA VAL A 346 27.37 -33.74 6.60
C VAL A 346 28.23 -32.95 7.56
N SER A 347 27.60 -32.39 8.60
CA SER A 347 28.31 -31.81 9.75
C SER A 347 28.39 -32.80 10.91
N LYS A 348 27.26 -33.43 11.26
CA LYS A 348 27.15 -34.45 12.32
C LYS A 348 26.21 -35.57 11.88
N LEU A 349 26.40 -36.76 12.44
CA LEU A 349 25.51 -37.90 12.19
C LEU A 349 24.28 -37.85 13.11
N HIS A 350 23.24 -37.13 12.66
CA HIS A 350 21.96 -37.04 13.37
C HIS A 350 20.79 -37.43 12.44
N LYS A 351 19.57 -37.47 13.00
CA LYS A 351 18.35 -37.84 12.26
C LYS A 351 18.16 -37.08 10.93
N PRO A 352 18.35 -35.75 10.85
CA PRO A 352 18.30 -35.04 9.56
C PRO A 352 19.32 -35.52 8.51
N THR A 353 20.58 -35.73 8.88
CA THR A 353 21.63 -36.27 8.00
C THR A 353 21.27 -37.66 7.49
N LEU A 354 20.81 -38.55 8.37
CA LEU A 354 20.38 -39.89 7.96
C LEU A 354 19.20 -39.84 6.99
N ARG A 355 18.25 -38.92 7.21
CA ARG A 355 17.13 -38.69 6.30
C ARG A 355 17.62 -38.16 4.95
N ALA A 356 18.57 -37.23 4.93
CA ALA A 356 19.15 -36.69 3.70
C ALA A 356 19.91 -37.76 2.91
N LEU A 357 20.70 -38.61 3.58
CA LEU A 357 21.38 -39.75 2.95
C LEU A 357 20.39 -40.76 2.37
N ALA A 358 19.35 -41.12 3.13
CA ALA A 358 18.31 -42.02 2.64
C ALA A 358 17.59 -41.44 1.42
N TYR A 359 17.27 -40.15 1.44
CA TYR A 359 16.64 -39.46 0.31
C TYR A 359 17.57 -39.41 -0.91
N ALA A 360 18.84 -39.05 -0.73
CA ALA A 360 19.81 -38.99 -1.82
C ALA A 360 20.07 -40.35 -2.47
N LYS A 361 20.06 -41.45 -1.69
CA LYS A 361 20.17 -42.83 -2.20
C LYS A 361 19.03 -43.20 -3.14
N LEU A 362 17.81 -42.73 -2.87
CA LEU A 362 16.63 -43.00 -3.70
C LEU A 362 16.66 -42.27 -5.04
N MET A 363 17.47 -41.24 -5.18
CA MET A 363 17.57 -40.45 -6.41
C MET A 363 18.46 -41.10 -7.49
N HIS A 364 19.06 -42.27 -7.18
CA HIS A 364 19.84 -43.09 -8.12
C HIS A 364 20.84 -42.30 -8.98
N ALA A 365 21.54 -41.34 -8.37
CA ALA A 365 22.60 -40.60 -9.02
C ALA A 365 23.77 -41.52 -9.42
N ASN A 366 24.50 -41.14 -10.46
CA ASN A 366 25.64 -41.92 -10.96
C ASN A 366 26.73 -42.06 -9.89
N GLU A 367 26.96 -40.99 -9.13
CA GLU A 367 27.88 -40.95 -8.00
C GLU A 367 27.16 -40.31 -6.81
N LEU A 368 27.32 -40.89 -5.62
CA LEU A 368 26.81 -40.36 -4.36
C LEU A 368 27.94 -40.32 -3.34
N GLU A 369 28.22 -39.14 -2.81
CA GLU A 369 29.22 -38.95 -1.76
C GLU A 369 28.69 -38.08 -0.62
N ALA A 370 29.17 -38.34 0.58
CA ALA A 370 28.96 -37.49 1.74
C ALA A 370 30.16 -36.55 1.89
N LEU A 371 29.92 -35.26 2.02
CA LEU A 371 30.97 -34.24 2.13
C LEU A 371 30.92 -33.60 3.50
N THR A 372 32.06 -33.61 4.19
CA THR A 372 32.26 -32.90 5.45
C THR A 372 33.47 -31.98 5.37
N VAL A 373 33.46 -30.89 6.14
CA VAL A 373 34.59 -29.96 6.22
C VAL A 373 35.21 -30.09 7.60
N ASN A 374 36.50 -30.42 7.63
CA ASN A 374 37.29 -30.53 8.83
C ASN A 374 37.57 -29.14 9.41
N VAL A 375 36.69 -28.70 10.31
CA VAL A 375 36.82 -27.47 11.10
C VAL A 375 37.39 -27.78 12.50
N ASP A 376 36.99 -28.93 13.03
CA ASP A 376 37.49 -29.51 14.27
C ASP A 376 37.92 -30.97 13.98
N PRO A 377 39.22 -31.28 14.07
CA PRO A 377 39.73 -32.63 13.87
C PRO A 377 39.11 -33.66 14.80
N VAL A 378 38.74 -33.28 16.03
CA VAL A 378 38.16 -34.19 17.03
C VAL A 378 36.74 -34.58 16.62
N GLU A 379 35.91 -33.60 16.25
CA GLU A 379 34.55 -33.88 15.77
C GLU A 379 34.56 -34.67 14.45
N THR A 380 35.49 -34.35 13.55
CA THR A 380 35.63 -35.03 12.25
C THR A 380 36.05 -36.49 12.43
N LYS A 381 36.98 -36.76 13.35
CA LYS A 381 37.37 -38.14 13.70
C LYS A 381 36.20 -38.93 14.28
N ALA A 382 35.47 -38.33 15.23
CA ALA A 382 34.27 -38.96 15.82
C ALA A 382 33.19 -39.24 14.75
N LEU A 383 32.99 -38.32 13.80
CA LEU A 383 32.07 -38.53 12.68
C LEU A 383 32.50 -39.73 11.83
N ARG A 384 33.79 -39.85 11.51
CA ARG A 384 34.32 -40.97 10.71
C ARG A 384 34.15 -42.32 11.41
N GLU A 385 34.52 -42.40 12.69
CA GLU A 385 34.35 -43.62 13.51
C GLU A 385 32.87 -44.04 13.58
N GLU A 386 31.96 -43.08 13.80
CA GLU A 386 30.53 -43.34 13.80
C GLU A 386 30.01 -43.79 12.42
N TRP A 387 30.54 -43.23 11.34
CA TRP A 387 30.20 -43.57 9.96
C TRP A 387 30.54 -45.03 9.63
N GLU A 388 31.75 -45.44 10.02
CA GLU A 388 32.26 -46.81 9.87
C GLU A 388 31.47 -47.78 10.77
N ARG A 389 31.24 -47.42 12.04
CA ARG A 389 30.47 -48.25 13.00
C ARG A 389 29.05 -48.56 12.52
N ARG A 390 28.40 -47.61 11.83
CA ARG A 390 27.05 -47.82 11.29
C ARG A 390 27.00 -48.46 9.90
N GLY A 391 28.16 -48.76 9.30
CA GLY A 391 28.23 -49.39 7.98
C GLY A 391 27.55 -48.57 6.87
N ILE A 392 27.67 -47.24 6.93
CA ILE A 392 27.05 -46.38 5.89
C ILE A 392 27.84 -46.55 4.59
N ASN A 393 27.25 -47.27 3.63
CA ASN A 393 27.82 -47.53 2.31
C ASN A 393 27.75 -46.32 1.37
N VAL A 394 28.22 -45.15 1.83
CA VAL A 394 28.39 -43.92 1.05
C VAL A 394 29.77 -43.37 1.40
N PRO A 395 30.64 -43.09 0.41
CA PRO A 395 31.97 -42.56 0.68
C PRO A 395 31.88 -41.22 1.40
N LEU A 396 32.64 -41.07 2.49
CA LEU A 396 32.74 -39.83 3.26
C LEU A 396 34.01 -39.09 2.86
N LYS A 397 33.86 -38.02 2.07
CA LYS A 397 34.92 -37.11 1.67
C LYS A 397 35.10 -36.01 2.72
N ILE A 398 36.32 -35.83 3.20
CA ILE A 398 36.70 -34.82 4.19
C ILE A 398 37.51 -33.75 3.47
N LEU A 399 37.07 -32.49 3.54
CA LEU A 399 37.82 -31.33 3.04
C LEU A 399 38.48 -30.62 4.21
N ASP A 400 39.77 -30.33 4.11
CA ASP A 400 40.46 -29.53 5.14
C ASP A 400 40.09 -28.05 5.02
N SER A 401 39.88 -27.40 6.18
CA SER A 401 39.60 -25.97 6.26
C SER A 401 40.52 -25.28 7.26
N PRO A 402 41.68 -24.73 6.81
CA PRO A 402 42.66 -24.12 7.70
C PRO A 402 42.12 -22.89 8.46
N TYR A 403 41.10 -22.23 7.92
CA TYR A 403 40.49 -21.02 8.49
C TYR A 403 39.16 -21.27 9.19
N ARG A 404 38.80 -22.53 9.48
CA ARG A 404 37.50 -22.90 10.09
C ARG A 404 36.29 -22.40 9.31
N GLU A 405 36.44 -22.17 8.00
CA GLU A 405 35.36 -21.75 7.12
C GLU A 405 34.76 -22.98 6.42
N ILE A 406 33.46 -23.20 6.57
CA ILE A 406 32.76 -24.32 5.92
C ILE A 406 32.37 -23.99 4.48
N THR A 407 31.98 -22.74 4.22
CA THR A 407 31.32 -22.37 2.96
C THR A 407 32.26 -22.42 1.75
N ARG A 408 33.47 -21.87 1.88
CA ARG A 408 34.42 -21.72 0.76
C ARG A 408 34.97 -23.05 0.25
N PRO A 409 35.46 -23.99 1.10
CA PRO A 409 35.96 -25.29 0.64
C PRO A 409 34.91 -26.10 -0.12
N VAL A 410 33.66 -26.09 0.36
CA VAL A 410 32.56 -26.79 -0.32
C VAL A 410 32.32 -26.22 -1.73
N ILE A 411 32.33 -24.90 -1.89
CA ILE A 411 32.12 -24.27 -3.20
C ILE A 411 33.29 -24.55 -4.13
N GLU A 412 34.52 -24.44 -3.64
CA GLU A 412 35.73 -24.73 -4.44
C GLU A 412 35.74 -26.18 -4.93
N TYR A 413 35.33 -27.12 -4.08
CA TYR A 413 35.18 -28.53 -4.43
C TYR A 413 34.05 -28.78 -5.45
N VAL A 414 32.87 -28.20 -5.24
CA VAL A 414 31.77 -28.32 -6.24
C VAL A 414 32.18 -27.71 -7.59
N LYS A 415 32.94 -26.61 -7.57
CA LYS A 415 33.49 -25.99 -8.79
C LYS A 415 34.56 -26.86 -9.44
N SER A 416 35.39 -27.59 -8.69
CA SER A 416 36.41 -28.48 -9.28
C SER A 416 35.75 -29.65 -10.03
N ILE A 417 34.70 -30.25 -9.47
CA ILE A 417 33.91 -31.30 -10.14
C ILE A 417 33.37 -30.80 -11.49
N ARG A 418 32.82 -29.59 -11.53
CA ARG A 418 32.32 -29.00 -12.78
C ARG A 418 33.44 -28.63 -13.77
N ARG A 419 34.64 -28.26 -13.29
CA ARG A 419 35.79 -28.00 -14.18
C ARG A 419 36.25 -29.28 -14.86
N GLU A 420 36.25 -30.39 -14.15
CA GLU A 420 36.61 -31.71 -14.68
C GLU A 420 35.54 -32.27 -15.62
N SER A 421 34.26 -32.02 -15.34
CA SER A 421 33.14 -32.50 -16.14
C SER A 421 32.08 -31.41 -16.34
N PRO A 422 32.25 -30.50 -17.32
CA PRO A 422 31.37 -29.35 -17.51
C PRO A 422 29.91 -29.69 -17.83
N ARG A 423 29.67 -30.90 -18.38
CA ARG A 423 28.35 -31.44 -18.76
C ARG A 423 27.64 -32.19 -17.62
N ASP A 424 28.32 -32.46 -16.51
CA ASP A 424 27.71 -33.13 -15.36
C ASP A 424 26.89 -32.13 -14.53
N ALA A 425 25.71 -32.56 -14.09
CA ALA A 425 24.91 -31.83 -13.12
C ALA A 425 25.33 -32.25 -11.70
N VAL A 426 25.51 -31.26 -10.81
CA VAL A 426 25.84 -31.53 -9.41
C VAL A 426 24.62 -31.23 -8.54
N SER A 427 24.13 -32.22 -7.81
CA SER A 427 23.04 -32.06 -6.85
C SER A 427 23.57 -32.07 -5.42
N VAL A 428 23.45 -30.95 -4.71
CA VAL A 428 23.91 -30.80 -3.34
C VAL A 428 22.73 -30.88 -2.38
N TYR A 429 22.70 -31.91 -1.54
CA TYR A 429 21.68 -32.13 -0.52
C TYR A 429 22.10 -31.48 0.79
N ILE A 430 21.28 -30.56 1.30
CA ILE A 430 21.53 -29.82 2.53
C ILE A 430 20.45 -30.21 3.56
N PRO A 431 20.81 -30.92 4.65
CA PRO A 431 19.89 -31.15 5.75
C PRO A 431 19.54 -29.82 6.45
N GLU A 432 18.25 -29.54 6.62
CA GLU A 432 17.78 -28.29 7.25
C GLU A 432 16.81 -28.55 8.39
N TYR A 433 16.89 -27.76 9.46
CA TYR A 433 15.91 -27.81 10.55
C TYR A 433 14.72 -26.89 10.22
N VAL A 434 13.51 -27.44 10.24
CA VAL A 434 12.29 -26.62 10.17
C VAL A 434 11.83 -26.34 11.59
N VAL A 435 11.91 -25.07 11.97
CA VAL A 435 11.62 -24.54 13.31
C VAL A 435 10.20 -23.93 13.37
N GLY A 436 9.68 -23.74 14.58
CA GLY A 436 8.30 -23.31 14.79
C GLY A 436 8.09 -21.79 14.82
N HIS A 437 9.15 -21.03 15.04
CA HIS A 437 9.10 -19.57 15.13
C HIS A 437 10.12 -18.92 14.20
N TRP A 438 9.78 -17.73 13.67
CA TRP A 438 10.67 -16.99 12.77
C TRP A 438 12.00 -16.59 13.43
N TYR A 439 12.02 -16.32 14.74
CA TYR A 439 13.24 -15.99 15.47
C TYR A 439 14.15 -17.21 15.69
N GLU A 440 13.60 -18.43 15.69
CA GLU A 440 14.41 -19.65 15.77
C GLU A 440 15.28 -19.83 14.50
N HIS A 441 14.88 -19.28 13.35
CA HIS A 441 15.70 -19.26 12.13
C HIS A 441 16.93 -18.35 12.23
N LEU A 442 16.95 -17.37 13.13
CA LEU A 442 18.15 -16.56 13.36
C LEU A 442 19.23 -17.39 14.08
N LEU A 443 18.80 -18.29 14.97
CA LEU A 443 19.68 -19.14 15.77
C LEU A 443 20.04 -20.46 15.06
N HIS A 444 19.19 -20.94 14.15
CA HIS A 444 19.35 -22.22 13.45
C HIS A 444 19.35 -22.03 11.93
N ASN A 445 20.28 -22.69 11.21
CA ASN A 445 20.44 -22.72 9.74
C ASN A 445 21.21 -21.56 9.07
N GLN A 446 21.84 -20.62 9.79
CA GLN A 446 22.60 -19.52 9.16
C GLN A 446 23.68 -20.00 8.17
N SER A 447 24.45 -21.02 8.55
CA SER A 447 25.49 -21.60 7.69
C SER A 447 24.91 -22.27 6.43
N ALA A 448 23.78 -22.97 6.57
CA ALA A 448 23.09 -23.61 5.44
C ALA A 448 22.52 -22.58 4.47
N LEU A 449 21.93 -21.49 4.99
CA LEU A 449 21.36 -20.41 4.18
C LEU A 449 22.43 -19.64 3.41
N ARG A 450 23.58 -19.35 4.04
CA ARG A 450 24.75 -18.75 3.39
C ARG A 450 25.32 -19.65 2.28
N LEU A 451 25.42 -20.96 2.53
CA LEU A 451 25.92 -21.91 1.55
C LEU A 451 24.97 -22.07 0.36
N LYS A 452 23.67 -22.22 0.62
CA LYS A 452 22.62 -22.24 -0.41
C LYS A 452 22.66 -20.99 -1.27
N GLY A 453 22.75 -19.82 -0.63
CA GLY A 453 22.87 -18.53 -1.31
C GLY A 453 24.03 -18.52 -2.30
N ARG A 454 25.22 -18.99 -1.91
CA ARG A 454 26.39 -19.03 -2.82
C ARG A 454 26.33 -20.14 -3.88
N LEU A 455 25.81 -21.32 -3.54
CA LEU A 455 25.69 -22.44 -4.49
C LEU A 455 24.67 -22.14 -5.61
N LEU A 456 23.60 -21.39 -5.33
CA LEU A 456 22.62 -20.95 -6.33
C LEU A 456 23.23 -20.09 -7.45
N PHE A 457 24.32 -19.38 -7.18
CA PHE A 457 25.05 -18.61 -8.19
C PHE A 457 26.13 -19.42 -8.91
N THR A 458 26.21 -20.74 -8.66
CA THR A 458 27.12 -21.63 -9.39
C THR A 458 26.33 -22.33 -10.50
N PRO A 459 26.61 -22.07 -11.79
CA PRO A 459 25.85 -22.67 -12.88
C PRO A 459 25.88 -24.21 -12.80
N GLY A 460 24.83 -24.90 -13.26
CA GLY A 460 24.78 -26.37 -13.29
C GLY A 460 24.78 -27.07 -11.92
N VAL A 461 24.63 -26.32 -10.82
CA VAL A 461 24.50 -26.86 -9.46
C VAL A 461 23.07 -26.71 -8.97
N MET A 462 22.46 -27.83 -8.61
CA MET A 462 21.13 -27.88 -8.01
C MET A 462 21.27 -28.06 -6.51
N VAL A 463 20.58 -27.24 -5.72
CA VAL A 463 20.60 -27.35 -4.25
C VAL A 463 19.28 -27.92 -3.77
N THR A 464 19.33 -29.08 -3.12
CA THR A 464 18.18 -29.78 -2.57
C THR A 464 18.15 -29.64 -1.05
N SER A 465 17.24 -28.82 -0.53
CA SER A 465 17.01 -28.72 0.92
C SER A 465 16.22 -29.95 1.40
N VAL A 466 16.75 -30.68 2.38
CA VAL A 466 16.06 -31.83 3.01
C VAL A 466 15.55 -31.40 4.39
N PRO A 467 14.27 -30.99 4.51
CA PRO A 467 13.74 -30.46 5.75
C PRO A 467 13.50 -31.58 6.78
N TYR A 468 13.93 -31.31 8.02
CA TYR A 468 13.58 -32.10 9.20
C TYR A 468 12.71 -31.25 10.13
N GLN A 469 11.43 -31.63 10.27
CA GLN A 469 10.47 -30.90 11.10
C GLN A 469 10.75 -31.17 12.57
N LEU A 470 11.05 -30.10 13.33
CA LEU A 470 11.13 -30.16 14.78
C LEU A 470 9.72 -30.15 15.38
N ARG A 471 9.58 -30.63 16.62
CA ARG A 471 8.32 -30.59 17.37
C ARG A 471 7.73 -29.17 17.45
N SER A 472 8.57 -28.15 17.52
CA SER A 472 8.14 -26.74 17.51
C SER A 472 7.42 -26.35 16.21
N SER A 473 7.84 -26.89 15.06
CA SER A 473 7.19 -26.69 13.76
C SER A 473 5.80 -27.34 13.72
N GLU A 474 5.62 -28.51 14.31
CA GLU A 474 4.30 -29.15 14.39
C GLU A 474 3.34 -28.34 15.27
N ALA A 475 3.82 -27.84 16.41
CA ALA A 475 3.05 -26.94 17.27
C ALA A 475 2.68 -25.62 16.56
N ALA A 476 3.57 -25.07 15.74
CA ALA A 476 3.28 -23.89 14.90
C ALA A 476 2.20 -24.17 13.86
N LYS A 477 2.25 -25.33 13.20
CA LYS A 477 1.21 -25.77 12.25
C LYS A 477 -0.17 -25.87 12.91
N ASN A 478 -0.24 -26.42 14.12
CA ASN A 478 -1.49 -26.49 14.89
C ASN A 478 -2.02 -25.10 15.28
N ARG A 479 -1.14 -24.15 15.64
CA ARG A 479 -1.53 -22.75 15.90
C ARG A 479 -2.04 -22.05 14.64
N ALA A 480 -1.39 -22.27 13.50
CA ALA A 480 -1.82 -21.70 12.21
C ALA A 480 -3.20 -22.24 11.80
N ARG A 481 -3.44 -23.55 11.94
CA ARG A 481 -4.75 -24.16 11.69
C ARG A 481 -5.85 -23.55 12.57
N LYS A 482 -5.60 -23.42 13.88
CA LYS A 482 -6.54 -22.78 14.83
C LYS A 482 -6.83 -21.32 14.49
N ARG A 483 -5.86 -20.59 13.92
CA ARG A 483 -6.04 -19.20 13.45
C ARG A 483 -6.79 -19.10 12.12
N GLN A 484 -6.67 -20.09 11.23
CA GLN A 484 -7.45 -20.17 10.00
C GLN A 484 -8.92 -20.52 10.26
N GLU A 485 -9.18 -21.37 11.25
CA GLU A 485 -10.53 -21.71 11.71
C GLU A 485 -11.18 -20.56 12.52
N TRP A 486 -10.41 -19.58 12.97
CA TRP A 486 -10.92 -18.38 13.63
C TRP A 486 -11.58 -17.43 12.62
N ASN A 487 -12.91 -17.45 12.57
CA ASN A 487 -13.69 -16.45 11.86
C ASN A 487 -13.65 -15.10 12.59
N ALA A 488 -13.13 -14.05 11.96
CA ALA A 488 -13.22 -12.70 12.49
C ALA A 488 -14.70 -12.24 12.54
N PRO A 489 -15.12 -11.46 13.56
CA PRO A 489 -16.47 -10.90 13.60
C PRO A 489 -16.78 -10.13 12.30
N GLY A 490 -17.83 -10.54 11.58
CA GLY A 490 -18.24 -9.95 10.30
C GLY A 490 -17.87 -10.75 9.03
N SER A 491 -17.14 -11.87 9.14
CA SER A 491 -16.86 -12.75 7.99
C SER A 491 -18.13 -13.34 7.35
N VAL A 492 -19.20 -13.49 8.13
CA VAL A 492 -20.53 -13.93 7.69
C VAL A 492 -21.18 -12.95 6.70
N ARG A 493 -20.76 -11.67 6.68
CA ARG A 493 -21.36 -10.61 5.83
C ARG A 493 -20.85 -10.59 4.39
N ARG A 494 -19.81 -11.37 4.05
CA ARG A 494 -19.23 -11.42 2.70
C ARG A 494 -19.72 -12.58 1.82
N GLY A 495 -20.65 -13.39 2.32
CA GLY A 495 -21.12 -14.60 1.62
C GLY A 495 -20.06 -15.71 1.65
N PRO A 496 -20.47 -17.00 1.66
CA PRO A 496 -19.52 -18.08 1.58
C PRO A 496 -18.74 -17.98 0.26
N VAL A 497 -17.41 -18.07 0.35
CA VAL A 497 -16.56 -18.33 -0.82
C VAL A 497 -17.03 -19.67 -1.37
N GLU A 498 -17.57 -19.68 -2.59
CA GLU A 498 -17.79 -20.93 -3.34
C GLU A 498 -16.46 -21.67 -3.37
N LYS A 499 -16.36 -22.73 -2.57
CA LYS A 499 -15.34 -23.75 -2.78
C LYS A 499 -15.67 -24.32 -4.16
N GLY A 500 -14.86 -24.00 -5.16
CA GLY A 500 -14.96 -24.60 -6.48
C GLY A 500 -15.18 -26.10 -6.31
N GLN A 501 -16.31 -26.58 -6.85
CA GLN A 501 -16.63 -28.00 -6.84
C GLN A 501 -15.43 -28.74 -7.43
N LYS A 502 -14.84 -29.65 -6.68
CA LYS A 502 -13.94 -30.64 -7.26
C LYS A 502 -14.76 -31.42 -8.27
N GLU A 503 -14.44 -31.29 -9.55
CA GLU A 503 -14.94 -32.22 -10.56
C GLU A 503 -14.62 -33.65 -10.10
N PRO A 504 -15.60 -34.56 -10.09
CA PRO A 504 -15.33 -35.95 -9.80
C PRO A 504 -14.43 -36.51 -10.91
N ALA A 505 -13.26 -37.02 -10.51
CA ALA A 505 -12.37 -37.74 -11.41
C ALA A 505 -13.16 -38.83 -12.14
N ALA A 506 -13.16 -38.77 -13.48
CA ALA A 506 -13.73 -39.79 -14.32
C ALA A 506 -13.11 -41.15 -13.94
N LYS A 507 -13.96 -42.07 -13.49
CA LYS A 507 -13.60 -43.49 -13.41
C LYS A 507 -13.56 -43.99 -14.85
N ASN A 508 -12.36 -44.22 -15.37
CA ASN A 508 -12.18 -45.07 -16.54
C ASN A 508 -12.41 -46.52 -16.09
N ASN A 509 -13.44 -47.15 -16.67
CA ASN A 509 -13.51 -48.59 -16.86
C ASN A 509 -12.81 -48.94 -18.18
#